data_AF-A0A937SGD5-F1
#
_entry.id   AF-A0A937SGD5-F1
#
_cell.length_a   1.000
_cell.length_b   1.000
_cell.length_c   1.000
_cell.angle_alpha   90.00
_cell.angle_beta   90.00
_cell.angle_gamma   90.00
#
_symmetry.space_group_name_H-M   'P 1'
#
loop_
_entity.id
_entity.type
_entity.pdbx_description
1 polymer ?
#
loop_
_entity_poly.entity_id
_entity_poly.type
_entity_poly.pdbx_seq_one_letter_code
_entity_poly.pdbx_strand_id
1 'polypeptide(L)'
;KNLASIPSHLRRLAVLAGTETSADRVIDDFEAKLGALSEKFRHKSPVRTFYQVWDRPLISAGGNELINDIISLCGGVNIFADIQLVAPKVSTEAVLVRNPQAIVASGMDIERPEWLDDWLKWEQLSAVATNSLFFVPPELLQRHTPRALLGAESMCEQIDLSRTRLETN
;
A
#
# COMPACT_ATOMS: atom_id res chain seq x y z
N LYS A 1 5.22 12.70 -1.91
CA LYS A 1 6.32 12.04 -1.17
C LYS A 1 6.44 10.63 -1.74
N ASN A 2 7.63 10.14 -2.07
CA ASN A 2 7.74 8.89 -2.83
C ASN A 2 8.75 7.89 -2.25
N LEU A 3 8.63 6.61 -2.63
CA LEU A 3 9.60 5.57 -2.22
C LEU A 3 11.04 5.93 -2.62
N ALA A 4 11.20 6.51 -3.80
CA ALA A 4 12.49 6.97 -4.33
C ALA A 4 13.15 8.09 -3.49
N SER A 5 12.40 8.80 -2.64
CA SER A 5 12.97 9.84 -1.77
C SER A 5 13.71 9.28 -0.56
N ILE A 6 13.44 8.03 -0.15
CA ILE A 6 14.02 7.42 1.05
C ILE A 6 15.55 7.33 0.96
N PRO A 7 16.17 6.81 -0.13
CA PRO A 7 17.62 6.83 -0.32
C PRO A 7 18.23 8.23 -0.21
N SER A 8 17.57 9.25 -0.80
CA SER A 8 18.06 10.62 -0.78
C SER A 8 18.08 11.22 0.64
N HIS A 9 17.08 10.89 1.46
CA HIS A 9 17.02 11.34 2.85
C HIS A 9 18.09 10.64 3.70
N LEU A 10 18.31 9.34 3.49
CA LEU A 10 19.37 8.59 4.15
C LEU A 10 20.74 9.16 3.81
N ARG A 11 21.01 9.44 2.53
CA ARG A 11 22.28 10.03 2.09
C ARG A 11 22.56 11.36 2.76
N ARG A 12 21.56 12.25 2.85
CA ARG A 12 21.68 13.56 3.52
C ARG A 12 21.97 13.41 5.02
N LEU A 13 21.26 12.51 5.70
CA LEU A 13 21.50 12.24 7.12
C LEU A 13 22.89 11.65 7.37
N ALA A 14 23.35 10.77 6.48
CA ALA A 14 24.66 10.13 6.58
C ALA A 14 25.80 11.15 6.51
N VAL A 15 25.71 12.12 5.59
CA VAL A 15 26.68 13.23 5.48
C VAL A 15 26.72 14.06 6.77
N LEU A 16 25.56 14.36 7.35
CA LEU A 16 25.49 15.14 8.60
C LEU A 16 26.02 14.37 9.80
N ALA A 17 25.89 13.05 9.79
CA ALA A 17 26.31 12.16 10.88
C ALA A 17 27.73 11.60 10.71
N GLY A 18 28.40 11.82 9.57
CA GLY A 18 29.68 11.20 9.23
C GLY A 18 29.61 9.67 9.13
N THR A 19 28.49 9.14 8.61
CA THR A 19 28.20 7.69 8.51
C THR A 19 27.96 7.20 7.08
N GLU A 20 28.52 7.88 6.09
CA GLU A 20 28.33 7.66 4.65
C GLU A 20 28.55 6.21 4.24
N THR A 21 29.68 5.59 4.62
CA THR A 21 30.00 4.19 4.28
C THR A 21 28.95 3.20 4.79
N SER A 22 28.35 3.47 5.95
CA SER A 22 27.28 2.62 6.49
C SER A 22 25.96 2.85 5.74
N ALA A 23 25.70 4.08 5.32
CA ALA A 23 24.48 4.44 4.61
C ALA A 23 24.49 3.94 3.15
N ASP A 24 25.63 3.95 2.47
CA ASP A 24 25.75 3.48 1.09
C ASP A 24 25.28 2.03 0.96
N ARG A 25 25.68 1.14 1.88
CA ARG A 25 25.20 -0.26 1.87
C ARG A 25 23.67 -0.36 2.00
N VAL A 26 23.08 0.46 2.86
CA VAL A 26 21.61 0.46 3.08
C VAL A 26 20.88 1.05 1.87
N ILE A 27 21.45 2.07 1.24
CA ILE A 27 20.92 2.70 0.03
C ILE A 27 20.96 1.71 -1.14
N ASP A 28 22.10 1.05 -1.37
CA ASP A 28 22.29 0.11 -2.47
C ASP A 28 21.32 -1.09 -2.34
N ASP A 29 21.18 -1.65 -1.13
CA ASP A 29 20.23 -2.74 -0.87
C ASP A 29 18.77 -2.28 -1.08
N PHE A 30 18.43 -1.06 -0.67
CA PHE A 30 17.10 -0.49 -0.88
C PHE A 30 16.80 -0.30 -2.37
N GLU A 31 17.72 0.29 -3.13
CA GLU A 31 17.55 0.54 -4.56
C GLU A 31 17.45 -0.76 -5.35
N ALA A 32 18.28 -1.76 -5.03
CA ALA A 32 18.23 -3.08 -5.64
C ALA A 32 16.88 -3.78 -5.41
N LYS A 33 16.38 -3.77 -4.17
CA LYS A 33 15.08 -4.37 -3.82
C LYS A 33 13.91 -3.65 -4.50
N LEU A 34 13.93 -2.31 -4.51
CA LEU A 34 12.91 -1.52 -5.21
C LEU A 34 12.90 -1.82 -6.71
N GLY A 35 14.08 -1.91 -7.34
CA GLY A 35 14.23 -2.29 -8.74
C GLY A 35 13.67 -3.68 -9.03
N ALA A 36 13.98 -4.68 -8.18
CA ALA A 36 13.47 -6.03 -8.33
C ALA A 36 11.94 -6.10 -8.23
N LEU A 37 11.33 -5.39 -7.26
CA LEU A 37 9.88 -5.30 -7.15
C LEU A 37 9.26 -4.64 -8.38
N SER A 38 9.83 -3.52 -8.83
CA SER A 38 9.35 -2.80 -10.02
C SER A 38 9.34 -3.70 -11.25
N GLU A 39 10.44 -4.40 -11.55
CA GLU A 39 10.51 -5.30 -12.71
C GLU A 39 9.53 -6.48 -12.59
N LYS A 40 9.31 -7.01 -11.39
CA LYS A 40 8.37 -8.11 -11.15
C LYS A 40 6.90 -7.72 -11.39
N PHE A 41 6.52 -6.47 -11.08
CA PHE A 41 5.11 -6.07 -11.02
C PHE A 41 4.67 -5.06 -12.11
N ARG A 42 5.60 -4.35 -12.78
CA ARG A 42 5.27 -3.25 -13.72
C ARG A 42 4.37 -3.61 -14.91
N HIS A 43 4.35 -4.88 -15.33
CA HIS A 43 3.58 -5.36 -16.47
C HIS A 43 2.36 -6.19 -16.09
N LYS A 44 2.05 -6.30 -14.79
CA LYS A 44 0.89 -7.06 -14.34
C LYS A 44 -0.41 -6.27 -14.52
N SER A 45 -1.51 -6.99 -14.71
CA SER A 45 -2.84 -6.40 -14.87
C SER A 45 -3.21 -5.52 -13.67
N PRO A 46 -3.80 -4.33 -13.89
CA PRO A 46 -4.20 -3.44 -12.81
C PRO A 46 -5.21 -4.08 -11.84
N VAL A 47 -5.03 -3.86 -10.54
CA VAL A 47 -5.98 -4.27 -9.49
C VAL A 47 -6.50 -3.03 -8.77
N ARG A 48 -7.81 -2.79 -8.77
CA ARG A 48 -8.43 -1.70 -8.01
C ARG A 48 -8.29 -1.96 -6.51
N THR A 49 -7.55 -1.12 -5.82
CA THR A 49 -7.20 -1.30 -4.40
C THR A 49 -7.83 -0.19 -3.57
N PHE A 50 -8.54 -0.58 -2.51
CA PHE A 50 -8.98 0.33 -1.46
C PHE A 50 -8.07 0.19 -0.26
N TYR A 51 -7.44 1.29 0.16
CA TYR A 51 -6.63 1.35 1.37
C TYR A 51 -7.43 2.04 2.48
N GLN A 52 -7.59 1.37 3.62
CA GLN A 52 -8.33 1.89 4.76
C GLN A 52 -7.42 2.03 5.98
N VAL A 53 -7.42 3.24 6.54
CA VAL A 53 -6.62 3.60 7.73
C VAL A 53 -7.48 3.61 8.99
N TRP A 54 -8.77 3.91 8.87
CA TRP A 54 -9.67 4.03 10.01
C TRP A 54 -11.12 3.69 9.64
N ASP A 55 -11.89 3.15 10.59
CA ASP A 55 -13.31 2.79 10.41
C ASP A 55 -14.27 3.95 10.68
N ARG A 56 -14.07 4.72 11.77
CA ARG A 56 -15.03 5.75 12.21
C ARG A 56 -14.40 7.08 12.60
N PRO A 57 -14.48 8.12 11.74
CA PRO A 57 -15.05 8.10 10.39
C PRO A 57 -14.23 7.21 9.44
N LEU A 58 -14.83 6.74 8.34
CA LEU A 58 -14.13 5.92 7.36
C LEU A 58 -13.05 6.77 6.66
N ILE A 59 -11.78 6.45 6.90
CA ILE A 59 -10.62 7.19 6.38
C ILE A 59 -9.83 6.31 5.43
N SER A 60 -9.55 6.85 4.25
CA SER A 60 -8.73 6.22 3.21
C SER A 60 -7.42 6.98 2.99
N ALA A 61 -6.62 6.58 2.01
CA ALA A 61 -5.51 7.38 1.48
C ALA A 61 -5.94 8.08 0.18
N GLY A 62 -5.70 9.39 0.11
CA GLY A 62 -5.86 10.16 -1.13
C GLY A 62 -4.65 9.98 -2.05
N GLY A 63 -4.55 10.76 -3.13
CA GLY A 63 -3.56 10.61 -4.20
C GLY A 63 -2.11 11.04 -3.90
N ASN A 64 -1.85 11.81 -2.84
CA ASN A 64 -0.51 12.38 -2.56
C ASN A 64 0.19 11.75 -1.33
N GLU A 65 0.29 10.43 -1.30
CA GLU A 65 0.83 9.67 -0.16
C GLU A 65 1.78 8.55 -0.61
N LEU A 66 2.73 8.17 0.27
CA LEU A 66 3.67 7.06 0.05
C LEU A 66 2.95 5.76 -0.31
N ILE A 67 1.77 5.55 0.24
CA ILE A 67 0.95 4.38 -0.01
C ILE A 67 0.55 4.23 -1.47
N ASN A 68 0.33 5.33 -2.21
CA ASN A 68 0.00 5.22 -3.64
C ASN A 68 1.17 4.75 -4.47
N ASP A 69 2.39 5.14 -4.11
CA ASP A 69 3.59 4.64 -4.76
C ASP A 69 3.73 3.13 -4.53
N ILE A 70 3.44 2.67 -3.32
CA ILE A 70 3.47 1.24 -2.99
C ILE A 70 2.39 0.51 -3.79
N ILE A 71 1.14 1.00 -3.77
CA ILE A 71 0.05 0.41 -4.55
C ILE A 71 0.43 0.35 -6.04
N SER A 72 0.96 1.44 -6.60
CA SER A 72 1.35 1.54 -8.01
C SER A 72 2.54 0.62 -8.36
N LEU A 73 3.53 0.51 -7.46
CA LEU A 73 4.66 -0.41 -7.59
C LEU A 73 4.18 -1.86 -7.77
N CYS A 74 3.09 -2.23 -7.11
CA CYS A 74 2.49 -3.57 -7.16
C CYS A 74 1.56 -3.81 -8.36
N GLY A 75 1.41 -2.83 -9.26
CA GLY A 75 0.40 -2.86 -10.32
C GLY A 75 -1.02 -2.71 -9.79
N GLY A 76 -1.20 -2.10 -8.61
CA GLY A 76 -2.49 -1.71 -8.07
C GLY A 76 -2.89 -0.30 -8.51
N VAL A 77 -4.17 0.02 -8.35
CA VAL A 77 -4.74 1.34 -8.62
C VAL A 77 -5.54 1.76 -7.41
N ASN A 78 -5.09 2.80 -6.69
CA ASN A 78 -5.86 3.34 -5.57
C ASN A 78 -7.21 3.86 -6.09
N ILE A 79 -8.31 3.30 -5.59
CA ILE A 79 -9.64 3.71 -6.00
C ILE A 79 -9.96 5.15 -5.63
N PHE A 80 -9.21 5.85 -4.78
CA PHE A 80 -9.39 7.25 -4.42
C PHE A 80 -8.20 8.15 -4.83
N ALA A 81 -7.40 7.72 -5.82
CA ALA A 81 -6.23 8.47 -6.30
C ALA A 81 -6.56 9.89 -6.81
N ASP A 82 -7.81 10.14 -7.22
CA ASP A 82 -8.31 11.44 -7.65
C ASP A 82 -8.46 12.47 -6.51
N ILE A 83 -8.55 12.02 -5.26
CA ILE A 83 -8.71 12.90 -4.10
C ILE A 83 -7.35 13.44 -3.66
N GLN A 84 -7.14 14.75 -3.77
CA GLN A 84 -5.85 15.39 -3.43
C GLN A 84 -5.61 15.56 -1.92
N LEU A 85 -6.64 15.35 -1.08
CA LEU A 85 -6.53 15.46 0.37
C LEU A 85 -5.76 14.26 0.93
N VAL A 86 -4.87 14.51 1.89
CA VAL A 86 -4.23 13.45 2.68
C VAL A 86 -5.25 12.90 3.68
N ALA A 87 -5.33 11.58 3.80
CA ALA A 87 -6.26 10.89 4.69
C ALA A 87 -7.73 11.35 4.56
N PRO A 88 -8.35 11.30 3.36
CA PRO A 88 -9.71 11.77 3.17
C PRO A 88 -10.73 10.90 3.90
N LYS A 89 -11.77 11.57 4.43
CA LYS A 89 -12.99 10.89 4.86
C LYS A 89 -13.79 10.49 3.61
N VAL A 90 -14.13 9.23 3.51
CA VAL A 90 -14.94 8.68 2.40
C VAL A 90 -16.19 8.03 2.98
N SER A 91 -17.21 7.82 2.16
CA SER A 91 -18.41 7.08 2.58
C SER A 91 -18.31 5.62 2.15
N THR A 92 -19.03 4.74 2.85
CA THR A 92 -19.13 3.32 2.47
C THR A 92 -19.70 3.18 1.06
N GLU A 93 -20.72 3.97 0.70
CA GLU A 93 -21.33 3.98 -0.63
C GLU A 93 -20.31 4.32 -1.72
N ALA A 94 -19.40 5.26 -1.45
CA ALA A 94 -18.34 5.61 -2.40
C ALA A 94 -17.40 4.42 -2.65
N VAL A 95 -17.09 3.62 -1.63
CA VAL A 95 -16.29 2.39 -1.78
C VAL A 95 -17.06 1.35 -2.59
N LEU A 96 -18.34 1.14 -2.28
CA LEU A 96 -19.19 0.16 -2.97
C LEU A 96 -19.33 0.49 -4.47
N VAL A 97 -19.55 1.75 -4.82
CA VAL A 97 -19.66 2.21 -6.21
C VAL A 97 -18.36 2.01 -6.98
N ARG A 98 -17.21 2.27 -6.35
CA ARG A 98 -15.89 2.08 -6.99
C ARG A 98 -15.46 0.61 -7.04
N ASN A 99 -16.16 -0.27 -6.32
CA ASN A 99 -16.03 -1.73 -6.31
C ASN A 99 -14.55 -2.19 -6.35
N PRO A 100 -13.78 -2.00 -5.25
CA PRO A 100 -12.41 -2.45 -5.18
C PRO A 100 -12.32 -3.98 -5.31
N GLN A 101 -11.22 -4.41 -5.90
CA GLN A 101 -10.83 -5.80 -6.06
C GLN A 101 -9.97 -6.31 -4.90
N ALA A 102 -9.26 -5.41 -4.22
CA ALA A 102 -8.55 -5.68 -2.98
C ALA A 102 -8.88 -4.59 -1.95
N ILE A 103 -9.11 -4.98 -0.70
CA ILE A 103 -9.19 -4.07 0.44
C ILE A 103 -7.97 -4.32 1.31
N VAL A 104 -7.20 -3.28 1.60
CA VAL A 104 -6.03 -3.35 2.47
C VAL A 104 -6.25 -2.47 3.68
N ALA A 105 -6.34 -3.09 4.86
CA ALA A 105 -6.35 -2.39 6.13
C ALA A 105 -4.92 -2.13 6.62
N SER A 106 -4.68 -0.95 7.16
CA SER A 106 -3.44 -0.59 7.82
C SER A 106 -3.72 0.52 8.82
N GLY A 107 -4.16 0.08 10.01
CA GLY A 107 -4.78 0.93 11.04
C GLY A 107 -3.81 1.61 11.99
N MET A 108 -4.20 1.76 13.26
CA MET A 108 -3.32 2.29 14.31
C MET A 108 -2.42 1.23 14.96
N ASP A 109 -2.82 -0.05 14.88
CA ASP A 109 -2.15 -1.14 15.57
C ASP A 109 -1.46 -2.10 14.60
N ILE A 110 -0.56 -2.92 15.13
CA ILE A 110 0.21 -3.95 14.41
C ILE A 110 -0.63 -5.19 14.09
N GLU A 111 -1.82 -5.31 14.68
CA GLU A 111 -2.75 -6.42 14.47
C GLU A 111 -3.81 -6.12 13.40
N ARG A 112 -4.29 -7.17 12.73
CA ARG A 112 -5.38 -7.04 11.75
C ARG A 112 -6.63 -6.53 12.48
N PRO A 113 -7.20 -5.39 12.05
CA PRO A 113 -8.35 -4.84 12.72
C PRO A 113 -9.61 -5.67 12.48
N GLU A 114 -10.42 -5.88 13.53
CA GLU A 114 -11.71 -6.57 13.44
C GLU A 114 -12.68 -5.87 12.47
N TRP A 115 -12.63 -4.53 12.40
CA TRP A 115 -13.48 -3.75 11.48
C TRP A 115 -13.24 -4.07 10.01
N LEU A 116 -12.13 -4.73 9.64
CA LEU A 116 -11.95 -5.19 8.27
C LEU A 116 -13.01 -6.22 7.86
N ASP A 117 -13.50 -7.02 8.82
CA ASP A 117 -14.56 -8.01 8.57
C ASP A 117 -15.95 -7.38 8.40
N ASP A 118 -16.12 -6.10 8.74
CA ASP A 118 -17.39 -5.41 8.47
C ASP A 118 -17.70 -5.36 6.96
N TRP A 119 -16.68 -5.41 6.10
CA TRP A 119 -16.85 -5.47 4.65
C TRP A 119 -17.52 -6.76 4.17
N LEU A 120 -17.49 -7.84 4.96
CA LEU A 120 -18.13 -9.12 4.61
C LEU A 120 -19.66 -9.00 4.44
N LYS A 121 -20.27 -7.93 4.97
CA LYS A 121 -21.70 -7.62 4.80
C LYS A 121 -22.08 -7.35 3.34
N TRP A 122 -21.12 -7.04 2.46
CA TRP A 122 -21.33 -6.77 1.04
C TRP A 122 -20.71 -7.86 0.17
N GLU A 123 -21.33 -9.04 0.14
CA GLU A 123 -20.85 -10.22 -0.60
C GLU A 123 -20.63 -9.98 -2.10
N GLN A 124 -21.34 -9.03 -2.70
CA GLN A 124 -21.21 -8.67 -4.12
C GLN A 124 -19.97 -7.82 -4.43
N LEU A 125 -19.29 -7.29 -3.41
CA LEU A 125 -18.07 -6.52 -3.60
C LEU A 125 -16.96 -7.44 -4.12
N SER A 126 -16.25 -7.06 -5.19
CA SER A 126 -15.26 -7.93 -5.82
C SER A 126 -14.17 -8.40 -4.84
N ALA A 127 -13.73 -7.53 -3.94
CA ALA A 127 -12.79 -7.90 -2.88
C ALA A 127 -13.36 -8.96 -1.92
N VAL A 128 -14.65 -8.91 -1.59
CA VAL A 128 -15.29 -9.88 -0.69
C VAL A 128 -15.52 -11.21 -1.40
N ALA A 129 -16.07 -11.18 -2.61
CA ALA A 129 -16.32 -12.36 -3.43
C ALA A 129 -15.04 -13.17 -3.74
N THR A 130 -13.88 -12.51 -3.76
CA THR A 130 -12.56 -13.14 -3.98
C THR A 130 -11.74 -13.31 -2.69
N ASN A 131 -12.32 -13.08 -1.51
CA ASN A 131 -11.64 -13.16 -0.21
C ASN A 131 -10.35 -12.32 -0.15
N SER A 132 -10.34 -11.16 -0.82
CA SER A 132 -9.21 -10.23 -0.98
C SER A 132 -9.26 -9.09 0.04
N LEU A 133 -9.50 -9.44 1.31
CA LEU A 133 -9.41 -8.54 2.46
C LEU A 133 -8.08 -8.77 3.17
N PHE A 134 -7.18 -7.80 3.07
CA PHE A 134 -5.80 -7.93 3.51
C PHE A 134 -5.44 -6.93 4.59
N PHE A 135 -4.34 -7.20 5.28
CA PHE A 135 -3.78 -6.33 6.29
C PHE A 135 -2.27 -6.21 6.11
N VAL A 136 -1.76 -5.00 6.29
CA VAL A 136 -0.32 -4.73 6.36
C VAL A 136 -0.07 -3.80 7.56
N PRO A 137 0.88 -4.15 8.45
CA PRO A 137 1.19 -3.34 9.62
C PRO A 137 1.54 -1.89 9.26
N PRO A 138 0.97 -0.88 9.96
CA PRO A 138 1.10 0.53 9.61
C PRO A 138 2.53 1.06 9.71
N GLU A 139 3.37 0.50 10.59
CA GLU A 139 4.77 0.86 10.74
C GLU A 139 5.61 0.56 9.49
N LEU A 140 5.13 -0.35 8.63
CA LEU A 140 5.75 -0.70 7.36
C LEU A 140 5.24 0.13 6.18
N LEU A 141 4.09 0.80 6.28
CA LEU A 141 3.49 1.54 5.16
C LEU A 141 3.43 3.05 5.37
N GLN A 142 3.25 3.49 6.61
CA GLN A 142 3.02 4.91 6.93
C GLN A 142 4.34 5.64 7.27
N ARG A 143 5.46 4.94 7.38
CA ARG A 143 6.77 5.50 7.75
C ARG A 143 7.78 5.43 6.61
N HIS A 144 8.36 6.59 6.27
CA HIS A 144 9.40 6.74 5.24
C HIS A 144 10.78 6.21 5.71
N THR A 145 10.88 4.91 5.95
CA THR A 145 12.10 4.22 6.42
C THR A 145 12.49 3.11 5.46
N PRO A 146 13.73 2.56 5.51
CA PRO A 146 14.11 1.41 4.70
C PRO A 146 13.14 0.22 4.79
N ARG A 147 12.52 0.03 5.96
CA ARG A 147 11.51 -1.02 6.19
C ARG A 147 10.25 -0.86 5.36
N ALA A 148 10.03 0.29 4.72
CA ALA A 148 8.90 0.50 3.82
C ALA A 148 8.86 -0.53 2.67
N LEU A 149 10.02 -1.06 2.26
CA LEU A 149 10.07 -2.12 1.25
C LEU A 149 9.54 -3.47 1.75
N LEU A 150 9.60 -3.75 3.05
CA LEU A 150 8.97 -4.95 3.62
C LEU A 150 7.45 -4.86 3.53
N GLY A 151 6.89 -3.68 3.83
CA GLY A 151 5.47 -3.39 3.65
C GLY A 151 5.06 -3.43 2.18
N ALA A 152 5.91 -2.89 1.30
CA ALA A 152 5.67 -2.91 -0.13
C ALA A 152 5.66 -4.32 -0.72
N GLU A 153 6.63 -5.15 -0.33
CA GLU A 153 6.69 -6.56 -0.75
C GLU A 153 5.43 -7.31 -0.32
N SER A 154 5.04 -7.19 0.96
CA SER A 154 3.82 -7.79 1.49
C SER A 154 2.57 -7.32 0.75
N MET A 155 2.43 -6.01 0.50
CA MET A 155 1.31 -5.46 -0.26
C MET A 155 1.31 -5.97 -1.70
N CYS A 156 2.47 -6.09 -2.34
CA CYS A 156 2.56 -6.58 -3.71
C CYS A 156 2.14 -8.04 -3.83
N GLU A 157 2.54 -8.90 -2.90
CA GLU A 157 2.09 -10.29 -2.84
C GLU A 157 0.57 -10.39 -2.65
N GLN A 158 -0.01 -9.58 -1.77
CA GLN A 158 -1.45 -9.54 -1.53
C GLN A 158 -2.24 -9.06 -2.75
N ILE A 159 -1.79 -7.99 -3.42
CA ILE A 159 -2.40 -7.49 -4.65
C ILE A 159 -2.28 -8.53 -5.77
N ASP A 160 -1.16 -9.24 -5.85
CA ASP A 160 -0.97 -10.33 -6.82
C ASP A 160 -1.86 -11.54 -6.55
N LEU A 161 -2.06 -11.88 -5.29
CA LEU A 161 -3.00 -12.92 -4.90
C LEU A 161 -4.45 -12.54 -5.31
N SER A 162 -4.86 -11.28 -5.09
CA SER A 162 -6.16 -10.79 -5.56
C SER A 162 -6.31 -10.92 -7.07
N ARG A 163 -5.27 -10.57 -7.84
CA ARG A 163 -5.22 -10.72 -9.30
C ARG A 163 -5.48 -12.16 -9.74
N THR A 164 -4.75 -13.13 -9.18
CA THR A 164 -4.94 -14.55 -9.50
C THR A 164 -6.35 -15.05 -9.18
N ARG A 165 -6.93 -14.58 -8.06
CA ARG A 165 -8.28 -14.98 -7.65
C ARG A 165 -9.36 -14.39 -8.56
N LEU A 166 -9.15 -13.20 -9.11
CA LEU A 166 -10.04 -12.60 -10.10
C LEU A 166 -10.02 -13.32 -11.45
N GLU A 167 -8.91 -13.94 -11.82
CA GLU A 167 -8.80 -14.72 -13.06
C GLU A 167 -9.48 -16.09 -12.97
N THR A 168 -9.69 -16.58 -11.74
CA THR A 168 -10.23 -17.92 -11.46
C THR A 168 -11.74 -17.92 -11.15
N ASN A 169 -12.33 -16.74 -10.94
CA ASN A 169 -13.72 -16.54 -10.51
C ASN A 169 -14.53 -15.88 -11.63
#